data_AF-E1TGR5-F1
#
_entry.id   AF-E1TGR5-F1
#
_cell.length_a   1.000
_cell.length_b   1.000
_cell.length_c   1.000
_cell.angle_alpha   90.00
_cell.angle_beta   90.00
_cell.angle_gamma   90.00
#
_symmetry.space_group_name_H-M   'P 1'
#
loop_
_entity.id
_entity.type
_entity.pdbx_description
1 polymer ?
#
loop_
_entity_poly.entity_id
_entity_poly.type
_entity_poly.pdbx_seq_one_letter_code
_entity_poly.pdbx_strand_id
1 'polypeptide(L)'
;MQSSARKGRARVAGASGQALVPALIFLLVGCIGLFVAFNSFQMTSAKIKLQNTADAAAYSAAVLQARDYNFSAYTNRAAIANQVTAAQIVALKSWIDELDATYSLSDLDNMVNALADHPAQWTIPKQIGKADIAPVRATLDALLPTVASNIGVLNRALSDAQANYHAAVFAAVPDTADAVAQLNQADTHVTAGYFTSPRNAVQLAAWNSYTATITPAGAVGQDDFADVVTNPSTLDRFVKNRDSVRSVAPNFQQLNDSANVICGQGSSFIINVTHDGGTQLRNDKKGWQSIDASTAHLVISCIGPIEAEAGYGGSANGNVTSYMTHPPFAAWQDWEGYGGYFNFGYTGSSTPGWQVPDAMAEQFRAGPGPSLDPVNGGLLPYQEVNGQQLSAKAPRITIEVTRGSDTLVKTVGLQGGGRMQLDNGAAGGAMRALSSANAYFARPDETPFGSSVLGGLVHADQWARADHETEYPSLFSPYWQAALAPVDASERAAAHANQIPVDLQAQR
;
A
#
# COMPACT_ATOMS: atom_id res chain seq x y z
N MET A 1 -105.19 23.17 52.97
CA MET A 1 -105.33 23.94 51.72
C MET A 1 -104.29 23.44 50.73
N GLN A 2 -104.76 22.90 49.60
CA GLN A 2 -103.98 22.18 48.58
C GLN A 2 -103.24 23.15 47.64
N SER A 3 -101.95 22.92 47.36
CA SER A 3 -101.23 23.58 46.27
C SER A 3 -100.70 22.56 45.26
N SER A 4 -101.46 22.45 44.18
CA SER A 4 -101.20 22.01 42.80
C SER A 4 -99.80 21.49 42.42
N ALA A 5 -99.77 20.24 41.93
CA ALA A 5 -98.70 19.65 41.16
C ALA A 5 -98.76 20.11 39.69
N ARG A 6 -97.64 20.60 39.13
CA ARG A 6 -97.42 20.72 37.68
C ARG A 6 -96.33 19.75 37.23
N LYS A 7 -96.74 18.61 36.66
CA LYS A 7 -95.89 17.70 35.88
C LYS A 7 -95.63 18.34 34.51
N GLY A 8 -94.45 18.91 34.31
CA GLY A 8 -93.94 19.27 32.99
C GLY A 8 -93.43 18.04 32.26
N ARG A 9 -94.20 17.52 31.30
CA ARG A 9 -93.69 16.57 30.28
C ARG A 9 -92.83 17.34 29.28
N ALA A 10 -91.51 17.24 29.39
CA ALA A 10 -90.63 17.60 28.28
C ALA A 10 -90.85 16.59 27.15
N ARG A 11 -91.40 17.06 26.03
CA ARG A 11 -91.48 16.28 24.79
C ARG A 11 -90.06 15.99 24.33
N VAL A 12 -89.69 14.72 24.23
CA VAL A 12 -88.56 14.27 23.42
C VAL A 12 -88.90 14.65 21.98
N ALA A 13 -88.21 15.65 21.43
CA ALA A 13 -88.26 15.91 20.01
C ALA A 13 -87.75 14.64 19.30
N GLY A 14 -88.63 13.98 18.55
CA GLY A 14 -88.20 12.90 17.67
C GLY A 14 -87.24 13.47 16.65
N ALA A 15 -85.95 13.21 16.82
CA ALA A 15 -84.97 13.44 15.77
C ALA A 15 -85.34 12.52 14.61
N SER A 16 -85.85 13.13 13.53
CA SER A 16 -86.09 12.43 12.28
C SER A 16 -84.77 11.84 11.79
N GLY A 17 -84.81 10.59 11.29
CA GLY A 17 -83.65 9.83 10.81
C GLY A 17 -82.90 10.44 9.61
N GLN A 18 -83.04 11.74 9.34
CA GLN A 18 -82.37 12.45 8.25
C GLN A 18 -80.91 12.83 8.56
N ALA A 19 -80.50 12.94 9.82
CA ALA A 19 -79.08 13.15 10.16
C ALA A 19 -78.25 11.86 10.06
N LEU A 20 -78.90 10.69 10.13
CA LEU A 20 -78.26 9.38 10.05
C LEU A 20 -77.67 9.13 8.65
N VAL A 21 -78.39 9.50 7.60
CA VAL A 21 -77.98 9.31 6.20
C VAL A 21 -76.67 10.04 5.86
N PRO A 22 -76.53 11.37 6.08
CA PRO A 22 -75.27 12.07 5.85
C PRO A 22 -74.16 11.64 6.81
N ALA A 23 -74.48 11.25 8.05
CA ALA A 23 -73.48 10.70 8.98
C ALA A 23 -72.90 9.36 8.48
N LEU A 24 -73.74 8.46 7.96
CA LEU A 24 -73.31 7.18 7.38
C LEU A 24 -72.50 7.39 6.10
N ILE A 25 -72.89 8.34 5.24
CA ILE A 25 -72.12 8.70 4.03
C ILE A 25 -70.75 9.27 4.42
N PHE A 26 -70.68 10.16 5.40
CA PHE A 26 -69.42 10.72 5.89
C PHE A 26 -68.51 9.63 6.48
N LEU A 27 -69.07 8.70 7.25
CA LEU A 27 -68.33 7.58 7.82
C LEU A 27 -67.82 6.63 6.74
N LEU A 28 -68.64 6.32 5.72
CA LEU A 28 -68.24 5.54 4.55
C LEU A 28 -67.07 6.19 3.81
N VAL A 29 -67.18 7.49 3.50
CA VAL A 29 -66.11 8.25 2.83
C VAL A 29 -64.85 8.32 3.68
N GLY A 30 -64.98 8.50 5.01
CA GLY A 30 -63.87 8.46 5.95
C GLY A 30 -63.17 7.10 5.99
N CYS A 31 -63.92 6.00 6.00
CA CYS A 31 -63.37 4.64 5.92
C CYS A 31 -62.63 4.39 4.60
N ILE A 32 -63.19 4.86 3.47
CA ILE A 32 -62.55 4.79 2.16
C ILE A 32 -61.24 5.61 2.14
N GLY A 33 -61.26 6.83 2.68
CA GLY A 33 -60.07 7.68 2.78
C GLY A 33 -58.97 7.04 3.63
N LEU A 34 -59.33 6.49 4.80
CA LEU A 34 -58.40 5.76 5.67
C LEU A 34 -57.82 4.52 4.99
N PHE A 35 -58.63 3.77 4.24
CA PHE A 35 -58.18 2.60 3.49
C PHE A 35 -57.15 2.97 2.42
N VAL A 36 -57.42 4.00 1.62
CA VAL A 36 -56.47 4.49 0.59
C VAL A 36 -55.19 5.02 1.24
N ALA A 37 -55.32 5.79 2.32
CA ALA A 37 -54.16 6.31 3.06
C ALA A 37 -53.30 5.19 3.66
N PHE A 38 -53.91 4.14 4.22
CA PHE A 38 -53.22 2.99 4.77
C PHE A 38 -52.43 2.25 3.69
N ASN A 39 -53.03 1.98 2.54
CA ASN A 39 -52.34 1.30 1.45
C ASN A 39 -51.21 2.16 0.85
N SER A 40 -51.41 3.48 0.73
CA SER A 40 -50.36 4.42 0.32
C SER A 40 -49.20 4.46 1.32
N PHE A 41 -49.50 4.37 2.62
CA PHE A 41 -48.49 4.30 3.68
C PHE A 41 -47.68 3.00 3.60
N GLN A 42 -48.32 1.86 3.38
CA GLN A 42 -47.63 0.57 3.23
C GLN A 42 -46.67 0.58 2.04
N MET A 43 -47.10 1.13 0.90
CA MET A 43 -46.26 1.25 -0.28
C MET A 43 -45.07 2.20 -0.07
N THR A 44 -45.31 3.36 0.56
CA THR A 44 -44.26 4.32 0.89
C THR A 44 -43.25 3.72 1.87
N SER A 45 -43.73 3.01 2.89
CA SER A 45 -42.89 2.30 3.87
C SER A 45 -42.05 1.21 3.21
N ALA A 46 -42.63 0.41 2.31
CA ALA A 46 -41.91 -0.61 1.56
C ALA A 46 -40.82 0.01 0.66
N LYS A 47 -41.09 1.15 0.03
CA LYS A 47 -40.10 1.87 -0.79
C LYS A 47 -38.95 2.44 0.05
N ILE A 48 -39.24 3.06 1.21
CA ILE A 48 -38.20 3.57 2.12
C ILE A 48 -37.30 2.43 2.59
N LYS A 49 -37.90 1.30 3.02
CA LYS A 49 -37.12 0.15 3.45
C LYS A 49 -36.26 -0.39 2.32
N LEU A 50 -36.80 -0.52 1.10
CA LEU A 50 -36.05 -0.99 -0.07
C LEU A 50 -34.89 -0.05 -0.42
N GLN A 51 -35.07 1.26 -0.29
CA GLN A 51 -33.98 2.22 -0.45
C GLN A 51 -32.90 2.02 0.62
N ASN A 52 -33.26 1.91 1.89
CA ASN A 52 -32.30 1.63 2.96
C ASN A 52 -31.54 0.31 2.73
N THR A 53 -32.22 -0.70 2.19
CA THR A 53 -31.60 -1.97 1.79
C THR A 53 -30.59 -1.76 0.65
N ALA A 54 -30.93 -0.97 -0.38
CA ALA A 54 -30.01 -0.64 -1.46
C ALA A 54 -28.81 0.17 -0.96
N ASP A 55 -29.03 1.15 -0.07
CA ASP A 55 -27.97 1.93 0.56
C ASP A 55 -27.03 1.03 1.39
N ALA A 56 -27.57 0.10 2.17
CA ALA A 56 -26.77 -0.86 2.93
C ALA A 56 -25.94 -1.76 2.00
N ALA A 57 -26.54 -2.30 0.94
CA ALA A 57 -25.84 -3.14 -0.03
C ALA A 57 -24.72 -2.36 -0.75
N ALA A 58 -25.00 -1.15 -1.24
CA ALA A 58 -24.01 -0.31 -1.90
C ALA A 58 -22.88 0.08 -0.95
N TYR A 59 -23.21 0.52 0.26
CA TYR A 59 -22.23 0.85 1.29
C TYR A 59 -21.33 -0.34 1.63
N SER A 60 -21.89 -1.55 1.77
CA SER A 60 -21.11 -2.76 2.00
C SER A 60 -20.15 -3.08 0.86
N ALA A 61 -20.54 -2.84 -0.40
CA ALA A 61 -19.62 -2.99 -1.53
C ALA A 61 -18.48 -1.95 -1.49
N ALA A 62 -18.78 -0.69 -1.14
CA ALA A 62 -17.75 0.33 -0.93
C ALA A 62 -16.83 0.02 0.26
N VAL A 63 -17.33 -0.64 1.31
CA VAL A 63 -16.49 -1.14 2.40
C VAL A 63 -15.52 -2.21 1.91
N LEU A 64 -15.95 -3.12 1.03
CA LEU A 64 -15.05 -4.10 0.41
C LEU A 64 -14.00 -3.42 -0.48
N GLN A 65 -14.40 -2.42 -1.28
CA GLN A 65 -13.49 -1.60 -2.08
C GLN A 65 -12.45 -0.89 -1.20
N ALA A 66 -12.86 -0.26 -0.10
CA ALA A 66 -11.94 0.40 0.83
C ALA A 66 -11.00 -0.60 1.53
N ARG A 67 -11.49 -1.80 1.87
CA ARG A 67 -10.67 -2.88 2.46
C ARG A 67 -9.61 -3.38 1.50
N ASP A 68 -9.93 -3.51 0.22
CA ASP A 68 -8.96 -3.86 -0.84
C ASP A 68 -7.82 -2.85 -0.93
N TYR A 69 -8.15 -1.57 -1.02
CA TYR A 69 -7.14 -0.52 -1.10
C TYR A 69 -6.31 -0.41 0.18
N ASN A 70 -6.93 -0.54 1.36
CA ASN A 70 -6.21 -0.59 2.62
C ASN A 70 -5.34 -1.84 2.76
N PHE A 71 -5.81 -3.01 2.31
CA PHE A 71 -5.02 -4.24 2.33
C PHE A 71 -3.76 -4.07 1.49
N SER A 72 -3.91 -3.55 0.26
CA SER A 72 -2.79 -3.19 -0.61
C SER A 72 -1.84 -2.20 0.06
N ALA A 73 -2.35 -1.18 0.75
CA ALA A 73 -1.51 -0.25 1.50
C ALA A 73 -0.72 -0.87 2.64
N TYR A 74 -1.33 -1.76 3.42
CA TYR A 74 -0.62 -2.48 4.47
C TYR A 74 0.43 -3.44 3.92
N THR A 75 0.12 -4.17 2.83
CA THR A 75 1.08 -5.09 2.20
C THR A 75 2.24 -4.34 1.55
N ASN A 76 2.00 -3.20 0.90
CA ASN A 76 3.06 -2.35 0.34
C ASN A 76 4.00 -1.84 1.43
N ARG A 77 3.47 -1.39 2.58
CA ARG A 77 4.30 -0.97 3.74
C ARG A 77 5.09 -2.11 4.35
N ALA A 78 4.50 -3.30 4.46
CA ALA A 78 5.21 -4.49 4.93
C ALA A 78 6.32 -4.90 3.95
N ALA A 79 6.06 -4.81 2.65
CA ALA A 79 7.04 -5.06 1.61
C ALA A 79 8.21 -4.05 1.66
N ILE A 80 7.93 -2.77 1.92
CA ILE A 80 8.97 -1.73 2.12
C ILE A 80 9.87 -2.12 3.30
N ALA A 81 9.31 -2.52 4.45
CA ALA A 81 10.11 -2.93 5.61
C ALA A 81 11.00 -4.16 5.30
N ASN A 82 10.47 -5.12 4.54
CA ASN A 82 11.22 -6.28 4.06
C ASN A 82 12.37 -5.87 3.14
N GLN A 83 12.16 -4.90 2.24
CA GLN A 83 13.21 -4.38 1.35
C GLN A 83 14.30 -3.61 2.11
N VAL A 84 13.95 -2.83 3.12
CA VAL A 84 14.95 -2.20 4.02
C VAL A 84 15.81 -3.27 4.68
N THR A 85 15.20 -4.36 5.16
CA THR A 85 15.94 -5.48 5.75
C THR A 85 16.84 -6.17 4.72
N ALA A 86 16.36 -6.35 3.48
CA ALA A 86 17.16 -6.90 2.39
C ALA A 86 18.37 -6.03 2.07
N ALA A 87 18.21 -4.70 2.05
CA ALA A 87 19.32 -3.76 1.87
C ALA A 87 20.35 -3.89 2.99
N GLN A 88 19.92 -3.97 4.26
CA GLN A 88 20.81 -4.12 5.42
C GLN A 88 21.59 -5.44 5.40
N ILE A 89 20.97 -6.54 4.97
CA ILE A 89 21.62 -7.86 4.88
C ILE A 89 22.73 -7.85 3.82
N VAL A 90 22.42 -7.28 2.65
CA VAL A 90 23.38 -7.13 1.55
C VAL A 90 24.51 -6.17 1.97
N ALA A 91 24.20 -5.07 2.66
CA ALA A 91 25.17 -4.16 3.24
C ALA A 91 26.13 -4.87 4.21
N LEU A 92 25.59 -5.65 5.14
CA LEU A 92 26.37 -6.35 6.16
C LEU A 92 27.30 -7.41 5.55
N LYS A 93 26.82 -8.15 4.55
CA LYS A 93 27.63 -9.15 3.83
C LYS A 93 28.79 -8.49 3.09
N SER A 94 28.51 -7.41 2.37
CA SER A 94 29.51 -6.64 1.63
C SER A 94 30.59 -6.09 2.56
N TRP A 95 30.18 -5.50 3.69
CA TRP A 95 31.09 -4.97 4.70
C TRP A 95 31.99 -6.05 5.35
N ILE A 96 31.45 -7.21 5.72
CA ILE A 96 32.28 -8.26 6.34
C ILE A 96 33.24 -8.93 5.35
N ASP A 97 32.82 -9.08 4.08
CA ASP A 97 33.69 -9.61 3.03
C ASP A 97 34.83 -8.66 2.72
N GLU A 98 34.54 -7.38 2.67
CA GLU A 98 35.56 -6.36 2.48
C GLU A 98 36.52 -6.29 3.67
N LEU A 99 36.01 -6.39 4.91
CA LEU A 99 36.84 -6.37 6.10
C LEU A 99 37.81 -7.56 6.11
N ASP A 100 37.31 -8.71 5.65
CA ASP A 100 38.11 -9.92 5.46
C ASP A 100 39.16 -9.78 4.36
N ALA A 101 38.82 -9.18 3.23
CA ALA A 101 39.76 -8.87 2.16
C ALA A 101 40.87 -7.94 2.69
N THR A 102 40.50 -6.92 3.46
CA THR A 102 41.44 -5.91 3.98
C THR A 102 42.44 -6.50 4.97
N TYR A 103 42.04 -7.49 5.77
CA TYR A 103 42.96 -8.23 6.66
C TYR A 103 43.70 -9.39 5.98
N SER A 104 43.36 -9.74 4.73
CA SER A 104 44.05 -10.77 3.98
C SER A 104 45.38 -10.27 3.41
N LEU A 105 46.23 -11.21 3.00
CA LEU A 105 47.45 -10.87 2.28
C LEU A 105 47.12 -10.30 0.90
N SER A 106 47.82 -9.22 0.55
CA SER A 106 47.60 -8.39 -0.63
C SER A 106 48.95 -7.84 -1.14
N ASP A 107 48.95 -7.21 -2.31
CA ASP A 107 50.15 -6.57 -2.86
C ASP A 107 50.65 -5.41 -2.01
N LEU A 108 49.75 -4.77 -1.25
CA LEU A 108 50.10 -3.78 -0.23
C LEU A 108 51.04 -4.37 0.84
N ASP A 109 50.84 -5.63 1.25
CA ASP A 109 51.72 -6.28 2.23
C ASP A 109 53.12 -6.52 1.66
N ASN A 110 53.23 -6.83 0.36
CA ASN A 110 54.52 -6.96 -0.31
C ASN A 110 55.28 -5.62 -0.32
N MET A 111 54.58 -4.53 -0.58
CA MET A 111 55.16 -3.19 -0.53
C MET A 111 55.59 -2.80 0.90
N VAL A 112 54.77 -3.08 1.91
CA VAL A 112 55.14 -2.82 3.32
C VAL A 112 56.37 -3.62 3.73
N ASN A 113 56.43 -4.91 3.38
CA ASN A 113 57.59 -5.76 3.68
C ASN A 113 58.87 -5.30 2.98
N ALA A 114 58.75 -4.64 1.82
CA ALA A 114 59.90 -4.11 1.10
C ALA A 114 60.38 -2.75 1.63
N LEU A 115 59.45 -1.88 2.04
CA LEU A 115 59.75 -0.47 2.31
C LEU A 115 59.85 -0.09 3.80
N ALA A 116 59.13 -0.77 4.68
CA ALA A 116 59.12 -0.47 6.12
C ALA A 116 60.33 -1.07 6.83
N ASP A 117 60.91 -0.34 7.78
CA ASP A 117 61.99 -0.87 8.63
C ASP A 117 61.46 -1.90 9.64
N HIS A 118 60.19 -1.79 10.04
CA HIS A 118 59.48 -2.65 11.00
C HIS A 118 58.13 -3.15 10.44
N PRO A 119 58.12 -3.98 9.38
CA PRO A 119 56.88 -4.46 8.75
C PRO A 119 55.97 -5.28 9.68
N ALA A 120 56.51 -5.77 10.81
CA ALA A 120 55.75 -6.39 11.89
C ALA A 120 54.65 -5.47 12.46
N GLN A 121 54.84 -4.14 12.44
CA GLN A 121 53.85 -3.17 12.91
C GLN A 121 52.57 -3.16 12.05
N TRP A 122 52.68 -3.56 10.78
CA TRP A 122 51.56 -3.70 9.86
C TRP A 122 50.97 -5.11 9.88
N THR A 123 51.84 -6.12 9.79
CA THR A 123 51.43 -7.52 9.61
C THR A 123 50.80 -8.14 10.86
N ILE A 124 51.29 -7.83 12.07
CA ILE A 124 50.76 -8.40 13.31
C ILE A 124 49.31 -7.95 13.57
N PRO A 125 48.96 -6.64 13.52
CA PRO A 125 47.58 -6.23 13.65
C PRO A 125 46.67 -6.85 12.60
N LYS A 126 47.11 -6.98 11.34
CA LYS A 126 46.30 -7.63 10.30
C LYS A 126 45.98 -9.09 10.63
N GLN A 127 46.95 -9.85 11.12
CA GLN A 127 46.75 -11.25 11.52
C GLN A 127 45.77 -11.39 12.69
N ILE A 128 45.88 -10.51 13.69
CA ILE A 128 44.94 -10.47 14.82
C ILE A 128 43.55 -10.13 14.32
N GLY A 129 43.41 -9.06 13.52
CA GLY A 129 42.13 -8.65 12.94
C GLY A 129 41.48 -9.76 12.13
N LYS A 130 42.24 -10.45 11.28
CA LYS A 130 41.79 -11.62 10.50
C LYS A 130 41.24 -12.73 11.40
N ALA A 131 41.94 -13.05 12.48
CA ALA A 131 41.53 -14.08 13.43
C ALA A 131 40.26 -13.67 14.20
N ASP A 132 40.16 -12.40 14.59
CA ASP A 132 39.03 -11.87 15.36
C ASP A 132 37.73 -11.84 14.54
N ILE A 133 37.80 -11.51 13.25
CA ILE A 133 36.61 -11.43 12.38
C ILE A 133 36.16 -12.78 11.83
N ALA A 134 37.06 -13.77 11.74
CA ALA A 134 36.77 -15.08 11.14
C ALA A 134 35.51 -15.76 11.70
N PRO A 135 35.28 -15.84 13.04
CA PRO A 135 34.05 -16.45 13.57
C PRO A 135 32.80 -15.64 13.23
N VAL A 136 32.90 -14.31 13.17
CA VAL A 136 31.79 -13.43 12.81
C VAL A 136 31.42 -13.63 11.34
N ARG A 137 32.42 -13.62 10.45
CA ARG A 137 32.21 -13.86 9.02
C ARG A 137 31.60 -15.23 8.76
N ALA A 138 32.14 -16.30 9.34
CA ALA A 138 31.59 -17.64 9.18
C ALA A 138 30.12 -17.73 9.63
N THR A 139 29.77 -17.02 10.71
CA THR A 139 28.38 -16.94 11.18
C THR A 139 27.50 -16.19 10.19
N LEU A 140 27.96 -15.05 9.66
CA LEU A 140 27.22 -14.27 8.66
C LEU A 140 27.06 -15.02 7.34
N ASP A 141 28.09 -15.73 6.87
CA ASP A 141 28.04 -16.56 5.66
C ASP A 141 26.99 -17.67 5.76
N ALA A 142 26.83 -18.25 6.96
CA ALA A 142 25.82 -19.27 7.22
C ALA A 142 24.39 -18.69 7.34
N LEU A 143 24.25 -17.51 7.95
CA LEU A 143 22.95 -16.93 8.28
C LEU A 143 22.36 -16.08 7.14
N LEU A 144 23.13 -15.17 6.56
CA LEU A 144 22.60 -14.12 5.68
C LEU A 144 21.89 -14.64 4.42
N PRO A 145 22.35 -15.69 3.71
CA PRO A 145 21.59 -16.25 2.59
C PRO A 145 20.22 -16.77 2.99
N THR A 146 20.12 -17.43 4.15
CA THR A 146 18.85 -17.95 4.68
C THR A 146 17.90 -16.81 5.04
N VAL A 147 18.41 -15.77 5.71
CA VAL A 147 17.60 -14.61 6.09
C VAL A 147 17.13 -13.85 4.84
N ALA A 148 18.01 -13.61 3.87
CA ALA A 148 17.68 -12.94 2.61
C ALA A 148 16.59 -13.70 1.84
N SER A 149 16.76 -15.01 1.67
CA SER A 149 15.78 -15.88 0.99
C SER A 149 14.43 -15.88 1.70
N ASN A 150 14.40 -15.99 3.04
CA ASN A 150 13.15 -15.96 3.80
C ASN A 150 12.40 -14.63 3.66
N ILE A 151 13.12 -13.50 3.69
CA ILE A 151 12.53 -12.18 3.47
C ILE A 151 11.99 -12.07 2.05
N GLY A 152 12.73 -12.57 1.05
CA GLY A 152 12.28 -12.62 -0.34
C GLY A 152 10.99 -13.43 -0.50
N VAL A 153 10.91 -14.61 0.13
CA VAL A 153 9.70 -15.45 0.14
C VAL A 153 8.52 -14.73 0.81
N LEU A 154 8.74 -14.06 1.95
CA LEU A 154 7.71 -13.27 2.60
C LEU A 154 7.23 -12.14 1.69
N ASN A 155 8.14 -11.46 1.00
CA ASN A 155 7.79 -10.38 0.08
C ASN A 155 6.99 -10.89 -1.12
N ARG A 156 7.34 -12.08 -1.65
CA ARG A 156 6.59 -12.76 -2.72
C ARG A 156 5.20 -13.14 -2.26
N ALA A 157 5.08 -13.68 -1.05
CA ALA A 157 3.79 -14.03 -0.46
C ALA A 157 2.89 -12.79 -0.28
N LEU A 158 3.44 -11.65 0.14
CA LEU A 158 2.69 -10.38 0.23
C LEU A 158 2.20 -9.91 -1.15
N SER A 159 3.08 -9.93 -2.15
CA SER A 159 2.77 -9.58 -3.53
C SER A 159 1.65 -10.47 -4.12
N ASP A 160 1.75 -11.78 -3.92
CA ASP A 160 0.73 -12.73 -4.39
C ASP A 160 -0.58 -12.59 -3.60
N ALA A 161 -0.51 -12.38 -2.28
CA ALA A 161 -1.68 -12.15 -1.45
C ALA A 161 -2.44 -10.89 -1.88
N GLN A 162 -1.73 -9.82 -2.23
CA GLN A 162 -2.30 -8.58 -2.73
C GLN A 162 -3.04 -8.79 -4.06
N ALA A 163 -2.41 -9.46 -5.03
CA ALA A 163 -3.05 -9.77 -6.32
C ALA A 163 -4.30 -10.64 -6.14
N ASN A 164 -4.23 -11.66 -5.29
CA ASN A 164 -5.34 -12.57 -5.01
C ASN A 164 -6.48 -11.89 -4.24
N TYR A 165 -6.17 -11.06 -3.24
CA TYR A 165 -7.17 -10.33 -2.46
C TYR A 165 -7.93 -9.33 -3.34
N HIS A 166 -7.21 -8.59 -4.17
CA HIS A 166 -7.77 -7.65 -5.13
C HIS A 166 -8.76 -8.35 -6.08
N ALA A 167 -8.34 -9.45 -6.72
CA ALA A 167 -9.21 -10.23 -7.59
C ALA A 167 -10.42 -10.84 -6.84
N ALA A 168 -10.23 -11.31 -5.61
CA ALA A 168 -11.30 -11.89 -4.79
C ALA A 168 -12.37 -10.86 -4.42
N VAL A 169 -12.01 -9.58 -4.21
CA VAL A 169 -12.98 -8.52 -3.90
C VAL A 169 -13.98 -8.32 -5.04
N PHE A 170 -13.54 -8.32 -6.30
CA PHE A 170 -14.44 -8.21 -7.45
C PHE A 170 -15.42 -9.37 -7.54
N ALA A 171 -14.98 -10.59 -7.21
CA ALA A 171 -15.84 -11.76 -7.18
C ALA A 171 -16.81 -11.74 -5.99
N ALA A 172 -16.38 -11.21 -4.83
CA ALA A 172 -17.15 -11.24 -3.60
C ALA A 172 -18.22 -10.14 -3.49
N VAL A 173 -18.06 -9.00 -4.18
CA VAL A 173 -19.00 -7.87 -4.08
C VAL A 173 -20.43 -8.24 -4.44
N PRO A 174 -20.73 -8.93 -5.57
CA PRO A 174 -22.10 -9.30 -5.92
C PRO A 174 -22.80 -10.14 -4.85
N ASP A 175 -22.14 -11.19 -4.37
CA ASP A 175 -22.70 -12.10 -3.37
C ASP A 175 -22.85 -11.43 -2.00
N THR A 176 -21.88 -10.59 -1.61
CA THR A 176 -21.95 -9.81 -0.37
C THR A 176 -23.10 -8.82 -0.41
N ALA A 177 -23.28 -8.12 -1.53
CA ALA A 177 -24.37 -7.16 -1.70
C ALA A 177 -25.75 -7.85 -1.62
N ASP A 178 -25.90 -9.04 -2.23
CA ASP A 178 -27.14 -9.80 -2.16
C ASP A 178 -27.42 -10.32 -0.74
N ALA A 179 -26.40 -10.86 -0.06
CA ALA A 179 -26.53 -11.30 1.32
C ALA A 179 -26.92 -10.14 2.26
N VAL A 180 -26.32 -8.96 2.09
CA VAL A 180 -26.68 -7.76 2.87
C VAL A 180 -28.10 -7.30 2.53
N ALA A 181 -28.53 -7.42 1.27
CA ALA A 181 -29.90 -7.11 0.88
C ALA A 181 -30.90 -8.00 1.65
N GLN A 182 -30.70 -9.32 1.60
CA GLN A 182 -31.53 -10.32 2.28
C GLN A 182 -31.52 -10.16 3.81
N LEU A 183 -30.37 -9.83 4.42
CA LEU A 183 -30.28 -9.59 5.87
C LEU A 183 -31.06 -8.35 6.31
N ASN A 184 -31.10 -7.31 5.49
CA ASN A 184 -31.93 -6.13 5.75
C ASN A 184 -33.43 -6.43 5.52
N GLN A 185 -33.74 -7.16 4.44
CA GLN A 185 -35.09 -7.63 4.11
C GLN A 185 -35.03 -8.95 3.35
N ALA A 186 -35.56 -10.02 3.96
CA ALA A 186 -35.47 -11.38 3.42
C ALA A 186 -36.02 -11.55 1.98
N ASP A 187 -37.01 -10.74 1.60
CA ASP A 187 -37.66 -10.80 0.29
C ASP A 187 -36.96 -9.94 -0.78
N THR A 188 -35.74 -9.48 -0.52
CA THR A 188 -34.99 -8.56 -1.40
C THR A 188 -33.68 -9.17 -1.88
N HIS A 189 -33.37 -8.88 -3.14
CA HIS A 189 -32.18 -9.39 -3.81
C HIS A 189 -31.52 -8.29 -4.62
N VAL A 190 -30.22 -8.39 -4.84
CA VAL A 190 -29.59 -7.66 -5.95
C VAL A 190 -30.24 -8.11 -7.25
N THR A 191 -30.56 -7.15 -8.10
CA THR A 191 -31.23 -7.43 -9.37
C THR A 191 -30.36 -8.37 -10.21
N ALA A 192 -30.92 -9.52 -10.57
CA ALA A 192 -30.21 -10.54 -11.32
C ALA A 192 -29.61 -9.96 -12.62
N GLY A 193 -28.35 -10.29 -12.90
CA GLY A 193 -27.64 -9.80 -14.07
C GLY A 193 -27.26 -8.31 -14.03
N TYR A 194 -27.56 -7.57 -12.95
CA TYR A 194 -27.18 -6.16 -12.85
C TYR A 194 -25.67 -5.97 -13.05
N PHE A 195 -24.86 -6.71 -12.30
CA PHE A 195 -23.39 -6.63 -12.36
C PHE A 195 -22.79 -7.08 -13.70
N THR A 196 -23.48 -7.94 -14.45
CA THR A 196 -23.03 -8.45 -15.76
C THR A 196 -23.68 -7.73 -16.94
N SER A 197 -24.63 -6.82 -16.68
CA SER A 197 -25.34 -6.09 -17.72
C SER A 197 -24.53 -4.91 -18.26
N PRO A 198 -24.83 -4.44 -19.48
CA PRO A 198 -24.28 -3.19 -20.00
C PRO A 198 -24.51 -1.97 -19.09
N ARG A 199 -25.50 -2.01 -18.18
CA ARG A 199 -25.77 -0.93 -17.23
C ARG A 199 -24.64 -0.73 -16.21
N ASN A 200 -23.93 -1.80 -15.82
CA ASN A 200 -22.82 -1.73 -14.86
C ASN A 200 -21.44 -1.72 -15.53
N ALA A 201 -21.37 -2.00 -16.84
CA ALA A 201 -20.10 -2.19 -17.55
C ALA A 201 -19.12 -1.00 -17.42
N VAL A 202 -19.62 0.24 -17.47
CA VAL A 202 -18.79 1.45 -17.33
C VAL A 202 -18.22 1.59 -15.92
N GLN A 203 -19.02 1.32 -14.88
CA GLN A 203 -18.57 1.39 -13.50
C GLN A 203 -17.57 0.28 -13.18
N LEU A 204 -17.84 -0.94 -13.65
CA LEU A 204 -16.92 -2.05 -13.48
C LEU A 204 -15.59 -1.78 -14.19
N ALA A 205 -15.62 -1.21 -15.41
CA ALA A 205 -14.40 -0.80 -16.10
C ALA A 205 -13.64 0.28 -15.32
N ALA A 206 -14.34 1.30 -14.83
CA ALA A 206 -13.72 2.37 -14.02
C ALA A 206 -13.09 1.80 -12.74
N TRP A 207 -13.77 0.89 -12.04
CA TRP A 207 -13.24 0.24 -10.85
C TRP A 207 -12.04 -0.67 -11.16
N ASN A 208 -12.15 -1.53 -12.18
CA ASN A 208 -11.06 -2.43 -12.61
C ASN A 208 -9.78 -1.69 -13.04
N SER A 209 -9.91 -0.48 -13.59
CA SER A 209 -8.79 0.32 -14.10
C SER A 209 -8.26 1.35 -13.10
N TYR A 210 -8.88 1.45 -11.93
CA TYR A 210 -8.50 2.41 -10.90
C TYR A 210 -7.16 2.07 -10.27
N THR A 211 -6.90 0.78 -10.08
CA THR A 211 -5.64 0.24 -9.57
C THR A 211 -5.02 -0.70 -10.59
N ALA A 212 -3.71 -0.84 -10.54
CA ALA A 212 -2.98 -1.76 -11.41
C ALA A 212 -1.85 -2.44 -10.65
N THR A 213 -1.56 -3.68 -11.04
CA THR A 213 -0.35 -4.37 -10.63
C THR A 213 0.84 -3.79 -11.37
N ILE A 214 1.68 -3.03 -10.68
CA ILE A 214 2.95 -2.52 -11.20
C ILE A 214 4.00 -3.63 -11.10
N THR A 215 4.78 -3.83 -12.16
CA THR A 215 5.88 -4.80 -12.21
C THR A 215 7.22 -4.05 -12.34
N PRO A 216 7.87 -3.71 -11.22
CA PRO A 216 9.04 -2.82 -11.23
C PRO A 216 10.30 -3.49 -11.77
N ALA A 217 10.50 -4.78 -11.51
CA ALA A 217 11.71 -5.51 -11.90
C ALA A 217 11.91 -5.52 -13.44
N GLY A 218 13.05 -4.99 -13.88
CA GLY A 218 13.44 -4.83 -15.28
C GLY A 218 13.07 -3.47 -15.89
N ALA A 219 12.32 -2.62 -15.17
CA ALA A 219 11.97 -1.27 -15.62
C ALA A 219 12.94 -0.23 -15.04
N VAL A 220 13.48 0.63 -15.91
CA VAL A 220 14.34 1.77 -15.53
C VAL A 220 13.51 3.04 -15.34
N GLY A 221 14.03 4.01 -14.58
CA GLY A 221 13.36 5.28 -14.29
C GLY A 221 12.29 5.20 -13.20
N GLN A 222 11.58 6.31 -12.96
CA GLN A 222 10.70 6.52 -11.78
C GLN A 222 9.76 5.36 -11.46
N ASP A 223 9.61 5.09 -10.16
CA ASP A 223 8.74 4.06 -9.60
C ASP A 223 8.44 4.41 -8.15
N ASP A 224 7.16 4.51 -7.79
CA ASP A 224 6.75 4.98 -6.46
C ASP A 224 7.28 4.07 -5.35
N PHE A 225 7.35 2.75 -5.57
CA PHE A 225 7.89 1.84 -4.57
C PHE A 225 9.39 2.07 -4.38
N ALA A 226 10.15 2.17 -5.48
CA ALA A 226 11.56 2.50 -5.44
C ALA A 226 11.80 3.84 -4.71
N ASP A 227 11.02 4.87 -5.01
CA ASP A 227 11.15 6.19 -4.41
C ASP A 227 10.86 6.17 -2.90
N VAL A 228 9.85 5.42 -2.45
CA VAL A 228 9.50 5.29 -1.03
C VAL A 228 10.54 4.49 -0.27
N VAL A 229 10.95 3.32 -0.79
CA VAL A 229 11.90 2.43 -0.09
C VAL A 229 13.31 3.03 -0.02
N THR A 230 13.67 3.86 -1.00
CA THR A 230 15.00 4.48 -1.09
C THR A 230 15.04 5.93 -0.63
N ASN A 231 13.95 6.43 -0.02
CA ASN A 231 13.87 7.81 0.39
C ASN A 231 15.05 8.16 1.33
N PRO A 232 15.84 9.20 1.00
CA PRO A 232 16.99 9.60 1.81
C PRO A 232 16.65 10.04 3.23
N SER A 233 15.39 10.28 3.58
CA SER A 233 15.01 10.59 4.96
C SER A 233 14.68 9.35 5.80
N THR A 234 14.34 8.22 5.17
CA THR A 234 13.87 7.00 5.85
C THR A 234 14.93 5.90 5.93
N LEU A 235 15.85 5.85 4.96
CA LEU A 235 16.96 4.90 4.96
C LEU A 235 17.89 5.12 6.17
N ASP A 236 18.41 4.05 6.76
CA ASP A 236 19.37 4.18 7.86
C ASP A 236 20.77 4.62 7.38
N ARG A 237 21.60 5.12 8.29
CA ARG A 237 22.94 5.62 7.95
C ARG A 237 23.83 4.50 7.40
N PHE A 238 23.71 3.27 7.91
CA PHE A 238 24.57 2.16 7.53
C PHE A 238 24.31 1.68 6.09
N VAL A 239 23.05 1.69 5.63
CA VAL A 239 22.72 1.42 4.22
C VAL A 239 23.22 2.55 3.31
N LYS A 240 23.03 3.80 3.73
CA LYS A 240 23.40 4.99 2.93
C LYS A 240 24.90 5.21 2.80
N ASN A 241 25.64 5.09 3.89
CA ASN A 241 27.01 5.56 3.99
C ASN A 241 27.77 4.86 5.13
N ARG A 242 28.78 4.09 4.75
CA ARG A 242 29.71 3.41 5.68
C ARG A 242 31.11 4.03 5.69
N ASP A 243 31.26 5.25 5.18
CA ASP A 243 32.50 6.03 5.24
C ASP A 243 33.02 6.10 6.68
N SER A 244 34.27 5.66 6.85
CA SER A 244 34.98 5.73 8.10
C SER A 244 36.48 5.72 7.89
N VAL A 245 37.18 6.40 8.80
CA VAL A 245 38.62 6.18 8.98
C VAL A 245 38.77 4.92 9.82
N ARG A 246 39.53 3.91 9.35
CA ARG A 246 39.69 2.64 10.09
C ARG A 246 40.54 2.73 11.36
N SER A 247 40.88 3.95 11.79
CA SER A 247 41.71 4.31 12.93
C SER A 247 41.17 3.94 14.31
N VAL A 248 40.16 3.08 14.44
CA VAL A 248 39.61 2.70 15.76
C VAL A 248 40.32 1.47 16.33
N ALA A 249 40.73 1.63 17.58
CA ALA A 249 41.69 0.79 18.28
C ALA A 249 41.35 -0.72 18.33
N PRO A 250 42.37 -1.58 18.44
CA PRO A 250 43.81 -1.26 18.43
C PRO A 250 44.36 -1.10 17.00
N ASN A 251 44.57 0.14 16.52
CA ASN A 251 45.24 0.58 15.28
C ASN A 251 45.36 -0.47 14.17
N PHE A 252 44.25 -1.11 13.83
CA PHE A 252 44.24 -2.11 12.80
C PHE A 252 44.40 -1.37 11.47
N GLN A 253 45.41 -1.76 10.68
CA GLN A 253 45.66 -1.22 9.33
C GLN A 253 46.11 0.25 9.27
N GLN A 254 46.97 0.66 10.22
CA GLN A 254 47.78 1.85 10.07
C GLN A 254 49.26 1.51 10.25
N LEU A 255 50.13 2.28 9.59
CA LEU A 255 51.57 2.19 9.77
C LEU A 255 52.10 3.60 10.02
N ASN A 256 52.96 3.74 11.02
CA ASN A 256 53.78 4.93 11.22
C ASN A 256 55.18 4.48 11.59
N ASP A 257 56.03 4.36 10.58
CA ASP A 257 57.36 3.77 10.66
C ASP A 257 58.37 4.60 9.87
N SER A 258 59.62 4.16 9.84
CA SER A 258 60.66 4.70 8.96
C SER A 258 60.89 3.82 7.72
N ALA A 259 61.47 4.42 6.69
CA ALA A 259 61.89 3.74 5.46
C ALA A 259 63.40 3.89 5.24
N ASN A 260 64.20 3.82 6.31
CA ASN A 260 65.60 4.21 6.26
C ASN A 260 66.44 3.31 5.36
N VAL A 261 66.05 2.04 5.22
CA VAL A 261 66.74 1.07 4.37
C VAL A 261 66.73 1.49 2.89
N ILE A 262 65.65 2.12 2.42
CA ILE A 262 65.46 2.46 1.00
C ILE A 262 65.54 3.97 0.74
N CYS A 263 64.95 4.79 1.62
CA CYS A 263 64.89 6.24 1.48
C CYS A 263 66.03 6.99 2.21
N GLY A 264 66.93 6.29 2.90
CA GLY A 264 68.00 6.89 3.70
C GLY A 264 67.53 7.39 5.07
N GLN A 265 68.50 7.78 5.91
CA GLN A 265 68.22 8.12 7.31
C GLN A 265 67.30 9.33 7.48
N GLY A 266 66.37 9.22 8.43
CA GLY A 266 65.41 10.28 8.75
C GLY A 266 64.18 10.28 7.85
N SER A 267 63.96 9.21 7.08
CA SER A 267 62.77 9.04 6.25
C SER A 267 61.61 8.43 7.05
N SER A 268 60.40 8.75 6.62
CA SER A 268 59.13 8.27 7.19
C SER A 268 58.34 7.46 6.17
N PHE A 269 57.60 6.49 6.68
CA PHE A 269 56.59 5.74 5.95
C PHE A 269 55.31 5.66 6.77
N ILE A 270 54.27 6.34 6.28
CA ILE A 270 52.97 6.39 6.94
C ILE A 270 51.92 5.76 6.03
N ILE A 271 51.04 4.94 6.61
CA ILE A 271 49.88 4.36 5.93
C ILE A 271 48.63 4.66 6.74
N ASN A 272 47.66 5.29 6.11
CA ASN A 272 46.32 5.50 6.65
C ASN A 272 45.29 4.81 5.76
N VAL A 273 44.44 3.96 6.33
CA VAL A 273 43.36 3.31 5.59
C VAL A 273 42.03 4.03 5.82
N THR A 274 41.39 4.43 4.73
CA THR A 274 40.00 4.90 4.70
C THR A 274 39.10 3.81 4.16
N HIS A 275 37.86 3.77 4.64
CA HIS A 275 36.84 2.85 4.18
C HIS A 275 35.69 3.65 3.59
N ASP A 276 35.23 3.23 2.41
CA ASP A 276 34.05 3.74 1.73
C ASP A 276 33.08 2.59 1.46
N GLY A 277 31.79 2.83 1.63
CA GLY A 277 30.79 1.79 1.41
C GLY A 277 29.37 2.33 1.31
N GLY A 278 28.58 1.66 0.49
CA GLY A 278 27.19 2.03 0.24
C GLY A 278 26.35 0.90 -0.29
N THR A 279 25.04 1.04 -0.17
CA THR A 279 24.07 0.07 -0.66
C THR A 279 22.95 0.78 -1.40
N GLN A 280 22.61 0.29 -2.57
CA GLN A 280 21.58 0.90 -3.43
C GLN A 280 20.71 -0.16 -4.08
N LEU A 281 19.48 0.21 -4.40
CA LEU A 281 18.64 -0.61 -5.27
C LEU A 281 19.10 -0.36 -6.71
N ARG A 282 19.42 -1.42 -7.46
CA ARG A 282 19.86 -1.30 -8.86
C ARG A 282 18.83 -0.56 -9.70
N ASN A 283 19.29 0.14 -10.75
CA ASN A 283 18.40 0.90 -11.65
C ASN A 283 17.29 0.04 -12.29
N ASP A 284 17.58 -1.24 -12.54
CA ASP A 284 16.62 -2.20 -13.05
C ASP A 284 15.64 -2.75 -11.99
N LYS A 285 15.77 -2.33 -10.73
CA LYS A 285 14.95 -2.76 -9.57
C LYS A 285 14.96 -4.28 -9.33
N LYS A 286 15.87 -5.03 -9.96
CA LYS A 286 15.97 -6.50 -9.81
C LYS A 286 16.74 -6.91 -8.57
N GLY A 287 17.16 -5.98 -7.73
CA GLY A 287 17.88 -6.28 -6.50
C GLY A 287 18.65 -5.11 -5.93
N TRP A 288 18.97 -5.24 -4.67
CA TRP A 288 19.94 -4.42 -3.95
C TRP A 288 21.35 -4.89 -4.28
N GLN A 289 22.25 -3.91 -4.34
CA GLN A 289 23.67 -4.10 -4.54
C GLN A 289 24.40 -3.27 -3.50
N SER A 290 25.41 -3.86 -2.87
CA SER A 290 26.30 -3.21 -1.93
C SER A 290 27.73 -3.41 -2.35
N ILE A 291 28.52 -2.35 -2.22
CA ILE A 291 29.96 -2.38 -2.43
C ILE A 291 30.61 -1.65 -1.25
N ASP A 292 31.66 -2.28 -0.73
CA ASP A 292 32.52 -1.79 0.31
C ASP A 292 33.96 -1.86 -0.20
N ALA A 293 34.76 -0.85 0.14
CA ALA A 293 36.15 -0.76 -0.26
C ALA A 293 37.00 -0.08 0.81
N SER A 294 38.26 -0.47 0.91
CA SER A 294 39.29 0.18 1.71
C SER A 294 40.45 0.61 0.84
N THR A 295 40.81 1.89 0.99
CA THR A 295 41.92 2.50 0.28
C THR A 295 43.03 2.82 1.28
N ALA A 296 44.23 2.31 1.02
CA ALA A 296 45.42 2.68 1.77
C ALA A 296 46.05 3.93 1.14
N HIS A 297 46.21 4.96 1.95
CA HIS A 297 46.91 6.20 1.62
C HIS A 297 48.32 6.11 2.20
N LEU A 298 49.31 5.96 1.33
CA LEU A 298 50.71 5.79 1.69
C LEU A 298 51.47 7.09 1.48
N VAL A 299 52.30 7.48 2.44
CA VAL A 299 53.21 8.63 2.31
C VAL A 299 54.62 8.17 2.65
N ILE A 300 55.49 8.14 1.63
CA ILE A 300 56.87 7.68 1.74
C ILE A 300 57.79 8.85 1.42
N SER A 301 58.71 9.23 2.32
CA SER A 301 59.48 10.49 2.18
C SER A 301 60.24 10.65 0.86
N CYS A 302 60.74 9.56 0.26
CA CYS A 302 61.52 9.64 -0.99
C CYS A 302 60.71 9.37 -2.27
N ILE A 303 59.47 8.87 -2.16
CA ILE A 303 58.62 8.51 -3.31
C ILE A 303 57.43 9.47 -3.44
N GLY A 304 56.91 9.97 -2.32
CA GLY A 304 55.71 10.79 -2.26
C GLY A 304 54.46 9.98 -1.90
N PRO A 305 53.27 10.56 -2.12
CA PRO A 305 52.00 9.90 -1.84
C PRO A 305 51.65 8.85 -2.90
N ILE A 306 51.12 7.71 -2.46
CA ILE A 306 50.62 6.62 -3.30
C ILE A 306 49.30 6.13 -2.70
N GLU A 307 48.34 5.76 -3.54
CA GLU A 307 47.15 5.02 -3.13
C GLU A 307 47.29 3.56 -3.52
N ALA A 308 46.81 2.66 -2.67
CA ALA A 308 46.76 1.24 -2.94
C ALA A 308 45.45 0.64 -2.43
N GLU A 309 45.03 -0.43 -3.09
CA GLU A 309 43.86 -1.20 -2.66
C GLU A 309 44.21 -1.98 -1.39
N ALA A 310 43.54 -1.66 -0.28
CA ALA A 310 43.73 -2.40 0.95
C ALA A 310 42.81 -3.63 0.99
N GLY A 311 41.58 -3.49 0.50
CA GLY A 311 40.60 -4.57 0.38
C GLY A 311 39.30 -4.07 -0.22
N TYR A 312 38.49 -5.00 -0.73
CA TYR A 312 37.18 -4.69 -1.30
C TYR A 312 36.24 -5.89 -1.15
N GLY A 313 34.94 -5.63 -1.14
CA GLY A 313 33.91 -6.64 -0.96
C GLY A 313 32.56 -6.17 -1.50
N GLY A 314 31.77 -7.13 -1.98
CA GLY A 314 30.49 -6.87 -2.61
C GLY A 314 29.47 -7.92 -2.25
N SER A 315 28.21 -7.50 -2.16
CA SER A 315 27.07 -8.42 -2.05
C SER A 315 25.87 -7.88 -2.81
N ALA A 316 24.97 -8.78 -3.21
CA ALA A 316 23.72 -8.41 -3.82
C ALA A 316 22.59 -9.36 -3.44
N ASN A 317 21.38 -9.00 -3.82
CA ASN A 317 20.29 -9.96 -4.01
C ASN A 317 19.70 -9.84 -5.42
N GLY A 318 18.78 -10.76 -5.73
CA GLY A 318 18.10 -10.87 -7.02
C GLY A 318 19.05 -11.22 -8.15
N ASN A 319 18.67 -10.86 -9.37
CA ASN A 319 19.43 -11.24 -10.57
C ASN A 319 20.66 -10.34 -10.77
N VAL A 320 21.84 -10.86 -10.46
CA VAL A 320 23.13 -10.16 -10.59
C VAL A 320 23.70 -10.16 -12.01
N THR A 321 23.06 -10.78 -13.01
CA THR A 321 23.60 -10.75 -14.38
C THR A 321 23.27 -9.46 -15.12
N SER A 322 22.31 -8.66 -14.63
CA SER A 322 21.87 -7.40 -15.25
C SER A 322 22.44 -6.14 -14.61
N TYR A 323 23.45 -6.26 -13.74
CA TYR A 323 24.06 -5.12 -13.06
C TYR A 323 24.90 -4.22 -13.98
N MET A 324 25.36 -4.74 -15.13
CA MET A 324 26.05 -3.97 -16.18
C MET A 324 25.32 -4.09 -17.50
N THR A 325 25.23 -2.98 -18.22
CA THR A 325 24.61 -2.93 -19.55
C THR A 325 25.54 -3.48 -20.64
N HIS A 326 26.86 -3.21 -20.54
CA HIS A 326 27.85 -3.57 -21.56
C HIS A 326 29.15 -4.17 -20.99
N PRO A 327 29.10 -5.35 -20.34
CA PRO A 327 30.31 -5.97 -19.77
C PRO A 327 31.37 -6.24 -20.87
N PRO A 328 32.67 -6.01 -20.61
CA PRO A 328 33.27 -5.69 -19.31
C PRO A 328 33.38 -4.19 -18.99
N PHE A 329 32.81 -3.31 -19.82
CA PHE A 329 32.93 -1.86 -19.65
C PHE A 329 31.73 -1.30 -18.89
N ALA A 330 31.99 -0.74 -17.70
CA ALA A 330 30.97 -0.05 -16.93
C ALA A 330 30.63 1.30 -17.59
N ALA A 331 29.39 1.50 -18.00
CA ALA A 331 28.87 2.81 -18.37
C ALA A 331 28.53 3.60 -17.09
N TRP A 332 28.47 4.93 -17.17
CA TRP A 332 28.14 5.75 -16.00
C TRP A 332 26.74 5.40 -15.43
N GLN A 333 25.80 4.98 -16.28
CA GLN A 333 24.47 4.53 -15.87
C GLN A 333 24.47 3.20 -15.09
N ASP A 334 25.50 2.37 -15.25
CA ASP A 334 25.60 1.09 -14.50
C ASP A 334 25.90 1.34 -13.01
N TRP A 335 26.45 2.51 -12.70
CA TRP A 335 26.64 2.99 -11.33
C TRP A 335 25.36 3.61 -10.75
N GLU A 336 24.40 3.99 -11.59
CA GLU A 336 23.17 4.63 -11.15
C GLU A 336 22.21 3.62 -10.48
N GLY A 337 21.54 4.09 -9.43
CA GLY A 337 20.52 3.33 -8.72
C GLY A 337 19.83 4.20 -7.69
N TYR A 338 18.91 3.60 -6.94
CA TYR A 338 18.07 4.32 -5.99
C TYR A 338 18.67 4.26 -4.58
N GLY A 339 18.72 5.40 -3.89
CA GLY A 339 19.07 5.52 -2.47
C GLY A 339 20.54 5.29 -2.09
N GLY A 340 21.41 4.99 -3.05
CA GLY A 340 22.82 4.63 -2.83
C GLY A 340 23.72 5.74 -2.33
N TYR A 341 24.85 5.36 -1.72
CA TYR A 341 25.97 6.26 -1.39
C TYR A 341 26.41 7.03 -2.64
N PHE A 342 26.08 8.32 -2.76
CA PHE A 342 26.39 9.15 -3.94
C PHE A 342 26.05 8.50 -5.30
N ASN A 343 25.03 7.62 -5.37
CA ASN A 343 24.76 6.76 -6.54
C ASN A 343 26.03 6.02 -7.02
N PHE A 344 26.80 5.49 -6.06
CA PHE A 344 28.16 4.93 -6.16
C PHE A 344 29.23 5.88 -6.76
N GLY A 345 29.48 7.04 -6.13
CA GLY A 345 30.52 8.02 -6.49
C GLY A 345 31.25 8.65 -5.29
N TYR A 346 32.20 9.57 -5.54
CA TYR A 346 32.94 10.34 -4.50
C TYR A 346 32.03 11.29 -3.70
N THR A 347 32.40 11.58 -2.44
CA THR A 347 31.74 12.56 -1.58
C THR A 347 31.70 13.95 -2.22
N GLY A 348 30.53 14.33 -2.77
CA GLY A 348 30.31 15.64 -3.40
C GLY A 348 30.21 15.61 -4.94
N SER A 349 30.28 14.44 -5.58
CA SER A 349 29.97 14.29 -7.01
C SER A 349 28.46 14.15 -7.23
N SER A 350 27.91 14.84 -8.25
CA SER A 350 26.55 14.62 -8.75
C SER A 350 26.49 13.58 -9.88
N THR A 351 27.63 13.01 -10.26
CA THR A 351 27.76 12.06 -11.38
C THR A 351 28.09 10.67 -10.85
N PRO A 352 27.21 9.67 -11.05
CA PRO A 352 27.49 8.26 -10.70
C PRO A 352 28.79 7.76 -11.32
N GLY A 353 29.56 6.95 -10.59
CA GLY A 353 30.80 6.33 -11.08
C GLY A 353 31.98 7.29 -11.31
N TRP A 354 31.87 8.57 -10.94
CA TRP A 354 32.96 9.53 -11.04
C TRP A 354 33.83 9.55 -9.78
N GLN A 355 35.15 9.52 -9.95
CA GLN A 355 36.16 9.54 -8.87
C GLN A 355 35.93 8.48 -7.79
N VAL A 356 35.41 7.31 -8.17
CA VAL A 356 35.29 6.16 -7.27
C VAL A 356 36.68 5.68 -6.84
N PRO A 357 36.89 5.29 -5.57
CA PRO A 357 38.14 4.68 -5.15
C PRO A 357 38.49 3.44 -5.99
N ASP A 358 39.77 3.23 -6.27
CA ASP A 358 40.23 2.14 -7.15
C ASP A 358 39.74 0.76 -6.69
N ALA A 359 39.77 0.50 -5.38
CA ALA A 359 39.27 -0.74 -4.78
C ALA A 359 37.75 -0.96 -5.00
N MET A 360 36.96 0.12 -4.99
CA MET A 360 35.53 0.07 -5.31
C MET A 360 35.31 -0.21 -6.80
N ALA A 361 36.13 0.40 -7.66
CA ALA A 361 36.12 0.13 -9.10
C ALA A 361 36.50 -1.32 -9.41
N GLU A 362 37.47 -1.89 -8.70
CA GLU A 362 37.85 -3.30 -8.83
C GLU A 362 36.73 -4.23 -8.38
N GLN A 363 36.09 -3.97 -7.23
CA GLN A 363 34.91 -4.75 -6.83
C GLN A 363 33.78 -4.64 -7.84
N PHE A 364 33.51 -3.45 -8.39
CA PHE A 364 32.48 -3.29 -9.41
C PHE A 364 32.81 -4.09 -10.68
N ARG A 365 34.08 -4.10 -11.12
CA ARG A 365 34.55 -4.93 -12.25
C ARG A 365 34.40 -6.42 -12.00
N ALA A 366 34.70 -6.87 -10.77
CA ALA A 366 34.50 -8.26 -10.35
C ALA A 366 33.01 -8.64 -10.26
N GLY A 367 32.14 -7.64 -10.14
CA GLY A 367 30.69 -7.77 -10.02
C GLY A 367 30.19 -7.49 -8.61
N PRO A 368 28.88 -7.42 -8.39
CA PRO A 368 28.31 -7.00 -7.12
C PRO A 368 28.41 -8.06 -6.01
N GLY A 369 29.16 -9.14 -6.23
CA GLY A 369 29.21 -10.31 -5.36
C GLY A 369 28.06 -11.31 -5.58
N PRO A 370 28.11 -12.46 -4.89
CA PRO A 370 27.06 -13.48 -4.99
C PRO A 370 25.70 -12.96 -4.54
N SER A 371 24.65 -13.39 -5.23
CA SER A 371 23.28 -13.09 -4.82
C SER A 371 22.89 -13.92 -3.59
N LEU A 372 22.45 -13.24 -2.53
CA LEU A 372 21.93 -13.86 -1.32
C LEU A 372 20.50 -14.43 -1.49
N ASP A 373 19.77 -13.93 -2.49
CA ASP A 373 18.47 -14.46 -2.91
C ASP A 373 18.28 -14.20 -4.41
N PRO A 374 18.63 -15.16 -5.29
CA PRO A 374 18.55 -14.97 -6.73
C PRO A 374 17.12 -15.01 -7.28
N VAL A 375 16.13 -15.47 -6.50
CA VAL A 375 14.76 -15.73 -6.99
C VAL A 375 13.82 -14.59 -6.66
N ASN A 376 13.83 -14.10 -5.42
CA ASN A 376 12.86 -13.10 -4.95
C ASN A 376 13.50 -11.75 -4.57
N GLY A 377 14.80 -11.58 -4.84
CA GLY A 377 15.48 -10.31 -4.60
C GLY A 377 15.02 -9.20 -5.56
N GLY A 378 15.08 -7.97 -5.09
CA GLY A 378 14.57 -6.79 -5.79
C GLY A 378 13.10 -6.50 -5.51
N LEU A 379 12.54 -5.57 -6.28
CA LEU A 379 11.14 -5.19 -6.14
C LEU A 379 10.25 -6.20 -6.84
N LEU A 380 9.24 -6.66 -6.12
CA LEU A 380 8.23 -7.58 -6.63
C LEU A 380 6.99 -6.81 -7.09
N PRO A 381 6.10 -7.41 -7.89
CA PRO A 381 4.87 -6.77 -8.29
C PRO A 381 4.05 -6.26 -7.10
N TYR A 382 3.43 -5.09 -7.22
CA TYR A 382 2.61 -4.49 -6.16
C TYR A 382 1.41 -3.78 -6.78
N GLN A 383 0.29 -3.64 -6.06
CA GLN A 383 -0.82 -2.81 -6.53
C GLN A 383 -0.55 -1.34 -6.19
N GLU A 384 -0.89 -0.46 -7.12
CA GLU A 384 -0.97 0.98 -6.89
C GLU A 384 -2.17 1.59 -7.63
N VAL A 385 -2.60 2.79 -7.26
CA VAL A 385 -3.55 3.56 -8.06
C VAL A 385 -2.93 3.91 -9.42
N ASN A 386 -3.74 3.93 -10.46
CA ASN A 386 -3.25 4.16 -11.81
C ASN A 386 -2.97 5.66 -12.03
N GLY A 387 -1.69 6.04 -12.06
CA GLY A 387 -1.25 7.42 -12.20
C GLY A 387 -1.65 8.31 -11.02
N GLN A 388 -1.46 9.62 -11.16
CA GLN A 388 -1.78 10.56 -10.09
C GLN A 388 -3.29 10.79 -10.00
N GLN A 389 -3.91 10.26 -8.95
CA GLN A 389 -5.32 10.49 -8.65
C GLN A 389 -5.48 11.81 -7.90
N LEU A 390 -6.14 12.80 -8.50
CA LEU A 390 -6.41 14.08 -7.83
C LEU A 390 -7.71 14.09 -7.03
N SER A 391 -8.62 13.16 -7.36
CA SER A 391 -9.89 12.98 -6.67
C SER A 391 -9.69 12.07 -5.47
N ALA A 392 -10.07 12.54 -4.27
CA ALA A 392 -10.13 11.69 -3.08
C ALA A 392 -11.08 10.49 -3.24
N LYS A 393 -12.01 10.54 -4.19
CA LYS A 393 -13.05 9.53 -4.41
C LYS A 393 -12.60 8.49 -5.43
N ALA A 394 -12.65 7.22 -5.04
CA ALA A 394 -12.55 6.09 -5.96
C ALA A 394 -13.83 5.96 -6.82
N PRO A 395 -13.80 5.11 -7.88
CA PRO A 395 -14.97 4.85 -8.71
C PRO A 395 -16.13 4.33 -7.89
N ARG A 396 -17.32 4.83 -8.20
CA ARG A 396 -18.55 4.41 -7.54
C ARG A 396 -18.93 2.99 -7.92
N ILE A 397 -19.53 2.30 -6.96
CA ILE A 397 -20.21 1.03 -7.12
C ILE A 397 -21.69 1.30 -6.88
N THR A 398 -22.51 1.08 -7.90
CA THR A 398 -23.96 1.26 -7.84
C THR A 398 -24.62 -0.09 -7.82
N ILE A 399 -25.66 -0.24 -7.00
CA ILE A 399 -26.37 -1.50 -6.81
C ILE A 399 -27.86 -1.26 -6.95
N GLU A 400 -28.49 -2.06 -7.79
CA GLU A 400 -29.95 -2.11 -7.94
C GLU A 400 -30.48 -3.29 -7.14
N VAL A 401 -31.28 -3.03 -6.11
CA VAL A 401 -31.98 -4.06 -5.33
C VAL A 401 -33.42 -4.15 -5.82
N THR A 402 -33.93 -5.37 -5.92
CA THR A 402 -35.29 -5.69 -6.36
C THR A 402 -36.07 -6.42 -5.26
N ARG A 403 -37.38 -6.21 -5.24
CA ARG A 403 -38.35 -6.87 -4.36
C ARG A 403 -39.61 -7.24 -5.14
N GLY A 404 -40.04 -8.49 -5.07
CA GLY A 404 -41.27 -8.96 -5.71
C GLY A 404 -42.50 -8.19 -5.22
N SER A 405 -43.38 -7.80 -6.16
CA SER A 405 -44.58 -7.00 -5.85
C SER A 405 -45.62 -7.75 -5.02
N ASP A 406 -45.62 -9.07 -5.10
CA ASP A 406 -46.41 -10.01 -4.30
C ASP A 406 -46.02 -10.00 -2.81
N THR A 407 -44.78 -9.65 -2.49
CA THR A 407 -44.29 -9.61 -1.10
C THR A 407 -44.61 -8.29 -0.38
N LEU A 408 -45.17 -7.30 -1.08
CA LEU A 408 -45.36 -5.93 -0.57
C LEU A 408 -46.55 -5.80 0.37
N VAL A 409 -47.62 -6.56 0.10
CA VAL A 409 -48.88 -6.49 0.86
C VAL A 409 -49.07 -7.78 1.64
N LYS A 410 -48.67 -7.78 2.92
CA LYS A 410 -48.86 -8.93 3.82
C LYS A 410 -50.29 -9.08 4.34
N THR A 411 -51.19 -8.13 4.05
CA THR A 411 -52.57 -8.13 4.56
C THR A 411 -53.55 -8.53 3.47
N VAL A 412 -54.06 -9.77 3.56
CA VAL A 412 -55.01 -10.36 2.61
C VAL A 412 -56.34 -9.59 2.63
N GLY A 413 -56.85 -9.19 1.47
CA GLY A 413 -58.18 -8.57 1.31
C GLY A 413 -58.23 -7.03 1.30
N LEU A 414 -57.11 -6.32 1.47
CA LEU A 414 -57.04 -4.85 1.46
C LEU A 414 -56.49 -4.26 0.15
N GLN A 415 -56.44 -5.02 -0.94
CA GLN A 415 -55.78 -4.59 -2.19
C GLN A 415 -56.57 -3.54 -2.98
N GLY A 416 -57.87 -3.36 -2.67
CA GLY A 416 -58.74 -2.42 -3.38
C GLY A 416 -59.06 -2.90 -4.80
N GLY A 417 -60.21 -2.52 -5.34
CA GLY A 417 -60.61 -2.84 -6.72
C GLY A 417 -60.96 -1.59 -7.51
N GLY A 418 -60.73 -1.61 -8.83
CA GLY A 418 -61.09 -0.51 -9.72
C GLY A 418 -60.29 0.76 -9.43
N ARG A 419 -60.97 1.90 -9.20
CA ARG A 419 -60.33 3.21 -8.95
C ARG A 419 -59.62 3.33 -7.58
N MET A 420 -59.79 2.34 -6.71
CA MET A 420 -59.17 2.27 -5.38
C MET A 420 -57.92 1.39 -5.36
N GLN A 421 -57.61 0.74 -6.49
CA GLN A 421 -56.42 -0.07 -6.64
C GLN A 421 -55.23 0.86 -6.85
N LEU A 422 -54.27 0.80 -5.94
CA LEU A 422 -53.02 1.55 -6.06
C LEU A 422 -52.13 0.84 -7.07
N ASP A 423 -51.62 1.60 -8.04
CA ASP A 423 -50.54 1.13 -8.89
C ASP A 423 -49.27 1.07 -8.02
N ASN A 424 -48.75 -0.14 -7.81
CA ASN A 424 -47.56 -0.37 -7.01
C ASN A 424 -46.29 0.19 -7.69
N GLY A 425 -46.39 0.79 -8.89
CA GLY A 425 -45.25 1.30 -9.65
C GLY A 425 -44.23 0.20 -9.98
N ALA A 426 -44.65 -1.06 -9.84
CA ALA A 426 -43.85 -2.25 -9.99
C ALA A 426 -43.85 -2.65 -11.46
N ALA A 427 -43.15 -1.88 -12.27
CA ALA A 427 -42.99 -2.25 -13.67
C ALA A 427 -42.16 -3.55 -13.76
N GLY A 428 -42.68 -4.50 -14.55
CA GLY A 428 -42.18 -5.88 -14.57
C GLY A 428 -42.48 -6.71 -13.32
N GLY A 429 -43.38 -6.29 -12.42
CA GLY A 429 -43.80 -7.10 -11.26
C GLY A 429 -42.90 -7.02 -10.03
N ALA A 430 -41.95 -6.07 -9.98
CA ALA A 430 -41.08 -5.85 -8.82
C ALA A 430 -40.87 -4.36 -8.52
N MET A 431 -40.70 -4.01 -7.24
CA MET A 431 -40.17 -2.71 -6.83
C MET A 431 -38.64 -2.74 -6.83
N ARG A 432 -38.02 -1.62 -7.23
CA ARG A 432 -36.56 -1.50 -7.29
C ARG A 432 -36.09 -0.23 -6.59
N ALA A 433 -34.91 -0.31 -6.00
CA ALA A 433 -34.17 0.83 -5.51
C ALA A 433 -32.74 0.77 -6.01
N LEU A 434 -32.16 1.95 -6.25
CA LEU A 434 -30.82 2.11 -6.75
C LEU A 434 -30.05 2.94 -5.73
N SER A 435 -28.85 2.50 -5.38
CA SER A 435 -27.95 3.26 -4.51
C SER A 435 -26.51 3.13 -4.98
N SER A 436 -25.72 4.17 -4.74
CA SER A 436 -24.30 4.21 -5.08
C SER A 436 -23.49 4.46 -3.82
N ALA A 437 -22.30 3.89 -3.78
CA ALA A 437 -21.32 4.16 -2.75
C ALA A 437 -19.92 4.07 -3.35
N ASN A 438 -18.94 4.65 -2.68
CA ASN A 438 -17.55 4.52 -3.10
C ASN A 438 -16.60 4.55 -1.90
N ALA A 439 -15.41 4.01 -2.12
CA ALA A 439 -14.28 4.28 -1.28
C ALA A 439 -13.81 5.74 -1.52
N TYR A 440 -13.35 6.39 -0.46
CA TYR A 440 -12.68 7.67 -0.52
C TYR A 440 -11.45 7.64 0.37
N PHE A 441 -10.41 8.35 -0.06
CA PHE A 441 -9.16 8.51 0.64
C PHE A 441 -9.20 9.78 1.47
N ALA A 442 -9.00 9.64 2.77
CA ALA A 442 -8.90 10.80 3.67
C ALA A 442 -7.96 10.45 4.81
N ARG A 443 -6.75 11.04 4.76
CA ARG A 443 -5.81 10.99 5.87
C ARG A 443 -6.43 11.71 7.09
N PRO A 444 -6.42 11.10 8.28
CA PRO A 444 -6.89 11.77 9.48
C PRO A 444 -6.04 13.02 9.76
N ASP A 445 -6.69 14.20 9.82
CA ASP A 445 -6.10 15.44 10.29
C ASP A 445 -6.84 15.86 11.55
N GLU A 446 -6.19 15.67 12.70
CA GLU A 446 -6.72 16.09 14.01
C GLU A 446 -5.85 17.18 14.63
N THR A 447 -5.31 18.09 13.81
CA THR A 447 -4.79 19.35 14.34
C THR A 447 -5.89 20.02 15.19
N PRO A 448 -5.62 20.34 16.46
CA PRO A 448 -6.64 20.31 17.50
C PRO A 448 -7.67 21.43 17.35
N PHE A 449 -8.88 21.07 16.92
CA PHE A 449 -10.09 21.83 17.21
C PHE A 449 -10.81 21.24 18.42
N GLY A 450 -10.40 21.70 19.61
CA GLY A 450 -11.20 21.57 20.84
C GLY A 450 -10.87 20.35 21.71
N SER A 451 -10.84 20.58 23.02
CA SER A 451 -10.48 19.67 24.11
C SER A 451 -11.49 18.53 24.36
N SER A 452 -12.01 17.88 23.32
CA SER A 452 -12.84 16.68 23.48
C SER A 452 -11.97 15.44 23.61
N VAL A 453 -11.76 15.00 24.85
CA VAL A 453 -10.98 13.80 25.24
C VAL A 453 -11.69 12.48 24.83
N LEU A 454 -12.81 12.55 24.11
CA LEU A 454 -13.54 11.38 23.60
C LEU A 454 -13.50 11.38 22.07
N GLY A 455 -12.63 10.54 21.51
CA GLY A 455 -12.52 10.30 20.07
C GLY A 455 -11.19 10.71 19.43
N GLY A 456 -10.37 11.52 20.11
CA GLY A 456 -9.09 11.98 19.57
C GLY A 456 -8.03 10.88 19.54
N LEU A 457 -7.31 10.75 18.43
CA LEU A 457 -6.15 9.87 18.34
C LEU A 457 -5.05 10.42 19.26
N VAL A 458 -4.54 9.60 20.19
CA VAL A 458 -3.56 9.97 21.24
C VAL A 458 -2.27 10.61 20.66
N HIS A 459 -2.02 10.42 19.36
CA HIS A 459 -0.88 10.95 18.64
C HIS A 459 -1.28 11.63 17.32
N ALA A 460 -2.25 12.54 17.34
CA ALA A 460 -2.73 13.25 16.12
C ALA A 460 -1.62 13.83 15.23
N ASP A 461 -0.49 14.24 15.82
CA ASP A 461 0.73 14.71 15.14
C ASP A 461 1.42 13.64 14.29
N GLN A 462 1.26 12.35 14.63
CA GLN A 462 1.75 11.22 13.84
C GLN A 462 0.83 10.87 12.66
N TRP A 463 -0.41 11.36 12.67
CA TRP A 463 -1.43 11.05 11.67
C TRP A 463 -1.67 12.19 10.70
N ALA A 464 -1.52 13.44 11.12
CA ALA A 464 -1.53 14.59 10.22
C ALA A 464 -0.25 14.64 9.36
N ARG A 465 -0.34 15.28 8.19
CA ARG A 465 0.88 15.64 7.46
C ARG A 465 1.60 16.79 8.15
N ALA A 466 2.92 16.72 8.23
CA ALA A 466 3.73 17.77 8.85
C ALA A 466 3.67 19.12 8.13
N ASP A 467 3.36 19.11 6.82
CA ASP A 467 3.19 20.31 6.00
C ASP A 467 1.73 20.77 5.89
N HIS A 468 0.78 20.06 6.52
CA HIS A 468 -0.67 20.31 6.45
C HIS A 468 -1.26 20.30 5.03
N GLU A 469 -0.55 19.77 4.04
CA GLU A 469 -1.03 19.66 2.67
C GLU A 469 -1.94 18.43 2.48
N THR A 470 -2.80 18.47 1.46
CA THR A 470 -3.69 17.33 1.16
C THR A 470 -2.89 16.17 0.55
N GLU A 471 -2.97 14.99 1.15
CA GLU A 471 -2.39 13.77 0.58
C GLU A 471 -3.29 13.20 -0.52
N TYR A 472 -2.71 12.96 -1.70
CA TYR A 472 -3.43 12.32 -2.78
C TYR A 472 -3.59 10.81 -2.51
N PRO A 473 -4.67 10.20 -3.01
CA PRO A 473 -4.86 8.76 -2.89
C PRO A 473 -3.66 7.97 -3.39
N SER A 474 -3.23 7.02 -2.57
CA SER A 474 -2.22 6.03 -2.90
C SER A 474 -2.55 4.70 -2.22
N LEU A 475 -1.88 3.65 -2.64
CA LEU A 475 -1.83 2.37 -1.96
C LEU A 475 -0.53 2.23 -1.16
N PHE A 476 0.03 3.32 -0.64
CA PHE A 476 1.06 3.29 0.41
C PHE A 476 0.52 3.78 1.77
N SER A 477 -0.67 4.38 1.76
CA SER A 477 -1.34 4.95 2.94
C SER A 477 -2.71 4.30 3.17
N PRO A 478 -2.96 3.63 4.31
CA PRO A 478 -4.18 2.88 4.56
C PRO A 478 -5.32 3.77 5.09
N TYR A 479 -5.66 4.82 4.34
CA TYR A 479 -6.65 5.83 4.74
C TYR A 479 -7.95 5.78 3.92
N TRP A 480 -8.24 4.62 3.33
CA TRP A 480 -9.45 4.41 2.55
C TRP A 480 -10.65 4.12 3.46
N GLN A 481 -11.74 4.84 3.23
CA GLN A 481 -13.00 4.72 3.96
C GLN A 481 -14.16 4.63 2.97
N ALA A 482 -15.32 4.13 3.41
CA ALA A 482 -16.51 4.00 2.56
C ALA A 482 -17.52 5.12 2.86
N ALA A 483 -18.18 5.62 1.82
CA ALA A 483 -19.30 6.55 1.95
C ALA A 483 -20.37 6.27 0.89
N LEU A 484 -21.62 6.60 1.21
CA LEU A 484 -22.67 6.68 0.20
C LEU A 484 -22.37 7.82 -0.78
N ALA A 485 -22.67 7.58 -2.04
CA ALA A 485 -22.49 8.53 -3.13
C ALA A 485 -23.84 8.80 -3.83
N PRO A 486 -24.05 10.01 -4.36
CA PRO A 486 -25.20 10.27 -5.20
C PRO A 486 -25.21 9.37 -6.44
N VAL A 487 -26.38 8.83 -6.77
CA VAL A 487 -26.59 8.09 -8.02
C VAL A 487 -26.70 9.06 -9.19
N ASP A 488 -25.93 8.84 -10.25
CA ASP A 488 -25.92 9.74 -11.40
C ASP A 488 -27.28 9.83 -12.09
N ALA A 489 -27.58 11.02 -12.63
CA ALA A 489 -28.84 11.26 -13.33
C ALA A 489 -29.00 10.36 -14.57
N SER A 490 -27.90 10.11 -15.30
CA SER A 490 -27.88 9.20 -16.44
C SER A 490 -28.16 7.74 -16.04
N GLU A 491 -27.63 7.30 -14.90
CA GLU A 491 -27.84 5.95 -14.37
C GLU A 491 -29.26 5.75 -13.88
N ARG A 492 -29.81 6.74 -13.17
CA ARG A 492 -31.23 6.76 -12.81
C ARG A 492 -32.10 6.70 -14.07
N ALA A 493 -31.80 7.51 -15.09
CA ALA A 493 -32.54 7.49 -16.36
C ALA A 493 -32.43 6.13 -17.07
N ALA A 494 -31.25 5.51 -17.10
CA ALA A 494 -31.04 4.19 -17.69
C ALA A 494 -31.78 3.08 -16.92
N ALA A 495 -31.81 3.15 -15.58
CA ALA A 495 -32.57 2.23 -14.74
C ALA A 495 -34.09 2.38 -14.96
N HIS A 496 -34.58 3.61 -15.14
CA HIS A 496 -35.97 3.88 -15.48
C HIS A 496 -36.35 3.39 -16.89
N ALA A 497 -35.48 3.60 -17.89
CA ALA A 497 -35.74 3.26 -19.28
C ALA A 497 -35.64 1.75 -19.57
N ASN A 498 -34.67 1.06 -18.97
CA ASN A 498 -34.36 -0.35 -19.22
C ASN A 498 -34.45 -1.15 -17.92
N GLN A 499 -35.65 -1.53 -17.55
CA GLN A 499 -35.88 -2.43 -16.43
C GLN A 499 -35.50 -3.85 -16.83
N ILE A 500 -34.48 -4.44 -16.18
CA ILE A 500 -34.13 -5.86 -16.36
C ILE A 500 -35.38 -6.71 -16.05
N PRO A 501 -35.91 -7.51 -16.99
CA PRO A 501 -37.09 -8.35 -16.75
C PRO A 501 -36.90 -9.30 -15.55
N VAL A 502 -37.97 -9.57 -14.80
CA VAL A 502 -37.94 -10.48 -13.64
C VAL A 502 -37.86 -11.96 -14.06
N ASP A 503 -37.96 -12.24 -15.36
CA ASP A 503 -37.88 -13.57 -15.97
C ASP A 503 -36.46 -14.13 -15.92
N LEU A 504 -35.99 -14.50 -14.72
CA LEU A 504 -34.85 -15.39 -14.44
C LEU A 504 -34.69 -15.70 -12.92
N GLN A 505 -35.64 -15.32 -12.05
CA GLN A 505 -35.58 -15.68 -10.62
C GLN A 505 -36.01 -17.13 -10.31
N ALA A 506 -36.59 -17.85 -11.27
CA ALA A 506 -37.17 -19.19 -11.05
C ALA A 506 -36.24 -20.38 -11.41
N GLN A 507 -34.94 -20.16 -11.67
CA GLN A 507 -34.00 -21.23 -12.07
C GLN A 507 -32.65 -21.20 -11.33
N ARG A 508 -32.64 -20.90 -10.03
CA ARG A 508 -31.52 -21.31 -9.17
C ARG A 508 -31.99 -22.29 -8.12
#